data_AF-A0A6A5QD40-F1
#
_entry.id   AF-A0A6A5QD40-F1
#
_cell.length_a   1.000
_cell.length_b   1.000
_cell.length_c   1.000
_cell.angle_alpha   90.00
_cell.angle_beta   90.00
_cell.angle_gamma   90.00
#
_symmetry.space_group_name_H-M   'P 1'
#
loop_
_entity.id
_entity.type
_entity.pdbx_description
1 polymer ?
#
loop_
_entity_poly.entity_id
_entity_poly.type
_entity_poly.pdbx_seq_one_letter_code
_entity_poly.pdbx_strand_id
1 'polypeptide(L)'
;MAKVDTQQPHTSVADTESPSADKDALVTRLDELLEKYLHTLDQYQKTREQLSRQLSSGYMSLAQANFQNRSATHYGQDSYDERMQAARKVVIEADASATAKDGISFSVTCEKELAASNQDSTSNDDSNDESKKPSKSPGESKKTAKTGDAIRWFGILVPPALRSAQSSFVSAVEGSVPQLATITKDLRIQEIEIGRVRKQIKKL
;
A
#
# COMPACT_ATOMS: atom_id res chain seq x y z
N MET A 1 -74.49 -54.99 -18.50
CA MET A 1 -73.52 -54.27 -17.65
C MET A 1 -72.46 -53.68 -18.57
N ALA A 2 -72.45 -52.36 -18.71
CA ALA A 2 -71.68 -51.62 -19.70
C ALA A 2 -70.26 -51.31 -19.21
N LYS A 3 -69.32 -51.27 -20.16
CA LYS A 3 -67.92 -50.84 -19.99
C LYS A 3 -67.85 -49.38 -19.54
N VAL A 4 -66.91 -49.06 -18.65
CA VAL A 4 -66.36 -47.71 -18.51
C VAL A 4 -64.85 -47.84 -18.28
N ASP A 5 -64.10 -47.62 -19.36
CA ASP A 5 -62.68 -47.29 -19.34
C ASP A 5 -62.46 -46.05 -18.47
N THR A 6 -61.54 -46.12 -17.50
CA THR A 6 -61.05 -44.93 -16.80
C THR A 6 -59.63 -44.66 -17.26
N GLN A 7 -59.54 -43.61 -18.06
CA GLN A 7 -58.36 -43.01 -18.64
C GLN A 7 -57.54 -42.29 -17.55
N GLN A 8 -56.22 -42.50 -17.56
CA GLN A 8 -55.26 -41.65 -16.84
C GLN A 8 -55.29 -40.22 -17.41
N PRO A 9 -54.90 -39.23 -16.60
CA PRO A 9 -54.01 -38.20 -17.13
C PRO A 9 -52.68 -38.16 -16.37
N HIS A 10 -51.65 -38.42 -17.16
CA HIS A 10 -50.29 -37.88 -17.05
C HIS A 10 -50.30 -36.41 -16.63
N THR A 11 -49.56 -36.07 -15.56
CA THR A 11 -49.10 -34.69 -15.32
C THR A 11 -47.58 -34.70 -15.48
N SER A 12 -47.17 -34.54 -16.74
CA SER A 12 -45.83 -34.14 -17.15
C SER A 12 -45.77 -32.62 -17.11
N VAL A 13 -45.22 -32.04 -16.06
CA VAL A 13 -44.68 -30.67 -16.11
C VAL A 13 -43.44 -30.63 -15.22
N ALA A 14 -42.31 -31.04 -15.79
CA ALA A 14 -40.99 -30.71 -15.27
C ALA A 14 -40.12 -30.32 -16.47
N ASP A 15 -39.37 -29.24 -16.27
CA ASP A 15 -38.21 -28.78 -17.06
C ASP A 15 -38.49 -28.01 -18.36
N THR A 16 -39.04 -26.80 -18.20
CA THR A 16 -38.70 -25.67 -19.09
C THR A 16 -38.19 -24.52 -18.23
N GLU A 17 -37.02 -24.69 -17.61
CA GLU A 17 -36.24 -23.54 -17.14
C GLU A 17 -35.82 -22.73 -18.38
N SER A 18 -36.34 -21.52 -18.48
CA SER A 18 -36.32 -20.71 -19.69
C SER A 18 -34.99 -19.95 -19.84
N PRO A 19 -34.41 -19.87 -21.06
CA PRO A 19 -33.17 -19.13 -21.32
C PRO A 19 -33.24 -17.63 -21.01
N SER A 20 -34.45 -17.10 -20.80
CA SER A 20 -34.67 -15.73 -20.31
C SER A 20 -34.24 -15.55 -18.84
N ALA A 21 -34.47 -16.54 -17.98
CA ALA A 21 -34.12 -16.45 -16.56
C ALA A 21 -32.60 -16.41 -16.35
N ASP A 22 -31.86 -17.21 -17.12
CA ASP A 22 -30.39 -17.21 -17.13
C ASP A 22 -29.83 -15.87 -17.60
N LYS A 23 -30.46 -15.27 -18.62
CA LYS A 23 -30.09 -13.96 -19.14
C LYS A 23 -30.33 -12.86 -18.10
N ASP A 24 -31.48 -12.87 -17.44
CA ASP A 24 -31.81 -11.90 -16.40
C ASP A 24 -30.84 -11.99 -15.22
N ALA A 25 -30.46 -13.21 -14.79
CA ALA A 25 -29.45 -13.42 -13.76
C ALA A 25 -28.06 -12.86 -14.16
N LEU A 26 -27.65 -13.03 -15.43
CA LEU A 26 -26.40 -12.44 -15.93
C LEU A 26 -26.45 -10.91 -16.00
N VAL A 27 -27.62 -10.33 -16.29
CA VAL A 27 -27.82 -8.87 -16.29
C VAL A 27 -27.71 -8.33 -14.87
N THR A 28 -28.38 -8.94 -13.88
CA THR A 28 -28.24 -8.54 -12.46
C THR A 28 -26.79 -8.62 -12.00
N ARG A 29 -26.08 -9.70 -12.35
CA ARG A 29 -24.65 -9.83 -12.04
C ARG A 29 -23.79 -8.75 -12.72
N LEU A 30 -24.14 -8.36 -13.95
CA LEU A 30 -23.43 -7.29 -14.65
C LEU A 30 -23.61 -5.96 -13.94
N ASP A 31 -24.83 -5.65 -13.50
CA ASP A 31 -25.14 -4.42 -12.78
C ASP A 31 -24.38 -4.35 -11.45
N GLU A 32 -24.35 -5.44 -10.68
CA GLU A 32 -23.55 -5.52 -9.44
C GLU A 32 -22.05 -5.31 -9.69
N LEU A 33 -21.50 -5.87 -10.78
CA LEU A 33 -20.11 -5.68 -11.15
C LEU A 33 -19.82 -4.23 -11.56
N LEU A 34 -20.75 -3.58 -12.26
CA LEU A 34 -20.62 -2.17 -12.64
C LEU A 34 -20.69 -1.26 -11.41
N GLU A 35 -21.58 -1.54 -10.47
CA GLU A 35 -21.66 -0.81 -9.20
C GLU A 35 -20.33 -0.91 -8.43
N LYS A 36 -19.82 -2.14 -8.24
CA LYS A 36 -18.50 -2.38 -7.61
C LYS A 36 -17.38 -1.65 -8.33
N TYR A 37 -17.39 -1.66 -9.66
CA TYR A 37 -16.40 -0.95 -10.47
C TYR A 37 -16.44 0.56 -10.26
N LEU A 38 -17.64 1.16 -10.20
CA LEU A 38 -17.79 2.60 -9.94
C LEU A 38 -17.29 2.98 -8.55
N HIS A 39 -17.59 2.18 -7.52
CA HIS A 39 -17.04 2.40 -6.18
C HIS A 39 -15.52 2.29 -6.14
N THR A 40 -14.95 1.29 -6.81
CA THR A 40 -13.50 1.08 -6.88
C THR A 40 -12.82 2.24 -7.63
N LEU A 41 -13.47 2.78 -8.67
CA LEU A 41 -12.98 3.94 -9.43
C LEU A 41 -13.02 5.22 -8.59
N ASP A 42 -14.06 5.45 -7.79
CA ASP A 42 -14.12 6.56 -6.85
C ASP A 42 -12.99 6.46 -5.79
N GLN A 43 -12.76 5.26 -5.24
CA GLN A 43 -11.63 5.02 -4.33
C GLN A 43 -10.28 5.28 -5.00
N TYR A 44 -10.11 4.88 -6.27
CA TYR A 44 -8.91 5.18 -7.05
C TYR A 44 -8.67 6.70 -7.15
N GLN A 45 -9.70 7.47 -7.52
CA GLN A 45 -9.60 8.92 -7.66
C GLN A 45 -9.25 9.59 -6.33
N LYS A 46 -9.94 9.24 -5.23
CA LYS A 46 -9.65 9.75 -3.89
C LYS A 46 -8.23 9.44 -3.43
N THR A 47 -7.78 8.20 -3.63
CA THR A 47 -6.42 7.77 -3.25
C THR A 47 -5.36 8.50 -4.07
N ARG A 48 -5.60 8.69 -5.37
CA ARG A 48 -4.71 9.46 -6.25
C ARG A 48 -4.63 10.93 -5.86
N GLU A 49 -5.75 11.56 -5.49
CA GLU A 49 -5.74 12.93 -4.97
C GLU A 49 -4.96 13.02 -3.66
N GLN A 50 -5.15 12.07 -2.75
CA GLN A 50 -4.41 12.01 -1.50
C GLN A 50 -2.90 11.88 -1.73
N LEU A 51 -2.47 10.99 -2.64
CA LEU A 51 -1.08 10.86 -3.04
C LEU A 51 -0.53 12.18 -3.60
N SER A 52 -1.29 12.85 -4.46
CA SER A 52 -0.91 14.15 -5.03
C SER A 52 -0.73 15.23 -3.94
N ARG A 53 -1.63 15.27 -2.94
CA ARG A 53 -1.54 16.20 -1.80
C ARG A 53 -0.30 15.92 -0.93
N GLN A 54 0.00 14.65 -0.66
CA GLN A 54 1.19 14.27 0.10
C GLN A 54 2.48 14.59 -0.64
N LEU A 55 2.55 14.28 -1.95
CA LEU A 55 3.72 14.59 -2.77
C LEU A 55 3.94 16.11 -2.89
N SER A 56 2.90 16.88 -3.20
CA SER A 56 3.00 18.34 -3.29
C SER A 56 3.44 18.96 -1.96
N SER A 57 2.84 18.54 -0.83
CA SER A 57 3.29 18.93 0.51
C SER A 57 4.77 18.60 0.76
N GLY A 58 5.20 17.40 0.40
CA GLY A 58 6.59 16.94 0.55
C GLY A 58 7.57 17.79 -0.26
N TYR A 59 7.27 18.01 -1.54
CA TYR A 59 8.12 18.82 -2.43
C TYR A 59 8.16 20.30 -2.02
N MET A 60 7.05 20.88 -1.57
CA MET A 60 7.04 22.27 -1.08
C MET A 60 7.89 22.41 0.19
N SER A 61 7.79 21.45 1.11
CA SER A 61 8.61 21.43 2.33
C SER A 61 10.10 21.24 2.01
N LEU A 62 10.43 20.41 1.01
CA LEU A 62 11.78 20.22 0.53
C LEU A 62 12.34 21.51 -0.12
N ALA A 63 11.55 22.17 -0.97
CA ALA A 63 11.92 23.44 -1.58
C ALA A 63 12.14 24.53 -0.51
N GLN A 64 11.28 24.58 0.51
CA GLN A 64 11.46 25.48 1.65
C GLN A 64 12.75 25.19 2.41
N ALA A 65 13.07 23.92 2.67
CA ALA A 65 14.32 23.54 3.32
C ALA A 65 15.54 23.98 2.50
N ASN A 66 15.50 23.78 1.18
CA ASN A 66 16.56 24.19 0.27
C ASN A 66 16.73 25.71 0.20
N PHE A 67 15.63 26.47 0.20
CA PHE A 67 15.68 27.93 0.21
C PHE A 67 16.25 28.50 1.52
N GLN A 68 15.90 27.90 2.65
CA GLN A 68 16.40 28.33 3.96
C GLN A 68 17.83 27.86 4.24
N ASN A 69 18.35 26.93 3.46
CA ASN A 69 19.70 26.45 3.60
C ASN A 69 20.69 27.55 3.20
N ARG A 70 21.41 28.09 4.18
CA ARG A 70 22.47 29.08 3.94
C ARG A 70 23.76 28.45 3.40
N SER A 71 23.86 27.12 3.45
CA SER A 71 24.94 26.38 2.82
C SER A 71 24.69 26.28 1.31
N ALA A 72 25.76 26.29 0.52
CA ALA A 72 25.68 26.09 -0.94
C ALA A 72 25.26 24.66 -1.34
N THR A 73 25.15 23.74 -0.38
CA THR A 73 24.79 22.34 -0.62
C THR A 73 23.27 22.15 -0.62
N HIS A 74 22.72 21.71 -1.75
CA HIS A 74 21.30 21.38 -1.88
C HIS A 74 20.97 20.04 -1.18
N TYR A 75 19.79 19.93 -0.57
CA TYR A 75 19.26 18.65 -0.10
C TYR A 75 18.80 17.85 -1.30
N GLY A 76 19.67 16.99 -1.82
CA GLY A 76 19.42 16.21 -3.02
C GLY A 76 20.37 15.03 -3.16
N GLN A 77 20.36 14.43 -4.35
CA GLN A 77 21.05 13.19 -4.66
C GLN A 77 22.56 13.24 -4.36
N ASP A 78 23.19 14.40 -4.55
CA ASP A 78 24.63 14.59 -4.33
C ASP A 78 25.07 14.40 -2.87
N SER A 79 24.13 14.39 -1.92
CA SER A 79 24.38 14.16 -0.49
C SER A 79 23.89 12.79 -0.01
N TYR A 80 23.46 11.90 -0.91
CA TYR A 80 23.04 10.55 -0.54
C TYR A 80 24.25 9.67 -0.28
N ASP A 81 24.20 8.85 0.77
CA ASP A 81 25.20 7.81 1.00
C ASP A 81 25.00 6.67 -0.01
N GLU A 82 26.02 6.37 -0.80
CA GLU A 82 26.00 5.28 -1.78
C GLU A 82 25.80 3.90 -1.14
N ARG A 83 26.10 3.76 0.15
CA ARG A 83 25.96 2.51 0.90
C ARG A 83 24.56 2.28 1.46
N MET A 84 23.61 3.17 1.16
CA MET A 84 22.25 3.05 1.69
C MET A 84 21.53 1.82 1.20
N GLN A 85 20.81 1.19 2.13
CA GLN A 85 19.78 0.21 1.83
C GLN A 85 18.40 0.82 2.02
N ALA A 86 17.44 0.37 1.22
CA ALA A 86 16.07 0.87 1.27
C ALA A 86 15.43 0.61 2.64
N ALA A 87 15.15 1.68 3.39
CA ALA A 87 14.49 1.59 4.70
C ALA A 87 13.02 1.12 4.62
N ARG A 88 12.39 1.30 3.45
CA ARG A 88 11.02 0.90 3.13
C ARG A 88 11.03 0.00 1.91
N LYS A 89 10.42 -1.17 2.03
CA LYS A 89 10.32 -2.14 0.94
C LYS A 89 8.85 -2.49 0.73
N VAL A 90 8.42 -2.47 -0.54
CA VAL A 90 7.10 -3.01 -0.91
C VAL A 90 7.27 -4.51 -1.08
N VAL A 91 6.57 -5.29 -0.27
CA VAL A 91 6.49 -6.74 -0.40
C VAL A 91 5.26 -7.06 -1.23
N ILE A 92 5.48 -7.92 -2.22
CA ILE A 92 4.43 -8.44 -3.09
C ILE A 92 4.27 -9.89 -2.69
N GLU A 93 3.20 -10.20 -1.96
CA GLU A 93 2.87 -11.57 -1.61
C GLU A 93 1.90 -12.12 -2.66
N ALA A 94 2.16 -13.34 -3.12
CA ALA A 94 1.32 -14.04 -4.07
C ALA A 94 0.78 -15.32 -3.39
N ASP A 95 -0.50 -15.34 -3.06
CA ASP A 95 -1.14 -16.51 -2.47
C ASP A 95 -1.21 -17.66 -3.49
N ALA A 96 -0.42 -18.71 -3.27
CA ALA A 96 -0.32 -19.87 -4.15
C ALA A 96 -1.61 -20.73 -4.22
N SER A 97 -2.58 -20.49 -3.33
CA SER A 97 -3.83 -21.26 -3.24
C SER A 97 -5.02 -20.60 -3.95
N ALA A 98 -4.91 -19.32 -4.33
CA ALA A 98 -5.95 -18.62 -5.09
C ALA A 98 -5.62 -18.73 -6.58
N THR A 99 -6.59 -19.11 -7.42
CA THR A 99 -6.45 -19.26 -8.88
C THR A 99 -5.78 -18.04 -9.54
N ALA A 100 -4.45 -18.04 -9.69
CA ALA A 100 -3.53 -17.20 -10.48
C ALA A 100 -3.77 -15.66 -10.61
N LYS A 101 -4.86 -15.09 -10.08
CA LYS A 101 -5.33 -13.73 -10.35
C LYS A 101 -5.74 -12.96 -9.10
N ASP A 102 -6.14 -13.66 -8.03
CA ASP A 102 -6.67 -13.01 -6.82
C ASP A 102 -5.63 -12.85 -5.70
N GLY A 103 -4.57 -13.65 -5.69
CA GLY A 103 -3.64 -13.77 -4.55
C GLY A 103 -2.56 -12.69 -4.42
N ILE A 104 -2.53 -11.65 -5.26
CA ILE A 104 -1.46 -10.63 -5.16
C ILE A 104 -1.89 -9.54 -4.19
N SER A 105 -1.13 -9.39 -3.10
CA SER A 105 -1.28 -8.31 -2.11
C SER A 105 -0.02 -7.43 -2.08
N PHE A 106 -0.21 -6.13 -1.82
CA PHE A 106 0.88 -5.16 -1.69
C PHE A 106 0.94 -4.66 -0.25
N SER A 107 2.04 -4.92 0.44
CA SER A 107 2.29 -4.41 1.79
C SER A 107 3.64 -3.70 1.83
N VAL A 108 3.82 -2.78 2.78
CA VAL A 108 5.10 -2.08 2.98
C VAL A 108 5.69 -2.54 4.30
N THR A 109 6.90 -3.09 4.24
CA THR A 109 7.66 -3.48 5.44
C THR A 109 8.70 -2.41 5.73
N CYS A 110 8.79 -2.02 7.02
CA CYS A 110 9.79 -1.10 7.55
C CYS A 110 10.78 -1.88 8.42
N GLU A 111 12.09 -1.72 8.16
CA GLU A 111 13.15 -2.44 8.90
C GLU A 111 13.28 -2.04 10.39
N LYS A 112 12.46 -1.10 10.87
CA LYS A 112 12.50 -0.57 12.24
C LYS A 112 11.79 -1.45 13.28
N GLU A 113 10.93 -2.39 12.86
CA GLU A 113 10.05 -3.13 13.79
C GLU A 113 10.58 -4.49 14.26
N LEU A 114 11.71 -4.99 13.73
CA LEU A 114 12.28 -6.28 14.16
C LEU A 114 13.23 -6.21 15.38
N ALA A 115 13.39 -5.03 16.00
CA ALA A 115 14.39 -4.80 17.05
C ALA A 115 13.82 -4.40 18.43
N ALA A 116 12.50 -4.50 18.64
CA ALA A 116 11.84 -4.00 19.87
C ALA A 116 11.25 -5.11 20.77
N SER A 117 11.83 -6.30 20.78
CA SER A 117 11.53 -7.32 21.80
C SER A 117 12.82 -7.95 22.31
N ASN A 118 13.46 -7.28 23.28
CA ASN A 118 14.14 -7.95 24.38
C ASN A 118 14.33 -6.95 25.52
N GLN A 119 13.86 -7.38 26.68
CA GLN A 119 13.85 -6.76 27.99
C GLN A 119 15.27 -6.36 28.42
N ASP A 120 15.44 -5.28 29.18
CA ASP A 120 15.41 -5.38 30.65
C ASP A 120 15.64 -4.01 31.31
N SER A 121 14.94 -3.83 32.41
CA SER A 121 15.00 -2.71 33.33
C SER A 121 16.21 -2.90 34.24
N THR A 122 17.12 -1.92 34.33
CA THR A 122 17.88 -1.76 35.58
C THR A 122 18.23 -0.30 35.79
N SER A 123 17.51 0.29 36.75
CA SER A 123 17.91 1.48 37.49
C SER A 123 19.25 1.25 38.18
N ASN A 124 20.17 2.22 38.10
CA ASN A 124 20.88 2.66 39.29
C ASN A 124 21.43 4.08 39.11
N ASP A 125 21.03 4.89 40.08
CA ASP A 125 21.55 6.16 40.55
C ASP A 125 23.00 6.01 41.05
N ASP A 126 23.89 6.96 40.78
CA ASP A 126 24.69 7.64 41.81
C ASP A 126 25.53 8.77 41.20
N SER A 127 25.75 9.78 42.05
CA SER A 127 26.28 11.10 41.80
C SER A 127 27.81 11.18 41.85
N ASN A 128 28.30 12.29 41.29
CA ASN A 128 29.32 13.19 41.85
C ASN A 128 30.72 13.30 41.19
N ASP A 129 31.04 14.57 40.96
CA ASP A 129 32.31 15.28 41.13
C ASP A 129 33.30 15.53 39.99
N GLU A 130 33.90 16.70 40.16
CA GLU A 130 34.44 17.68 39.24
C GLU A 130 35.87 17.41 38.73
N SER A 131 36.22 18.18 37.68
CA SER A 131 37.53 18.80 37.42
C SER A 131 38.55 18.15 36.45
N LYS A 132 38.91 19.02 35.49
CA LYS A 132 40.16 19.17 34.70
C LYS A 132 40.25 18.61 33.26
N LYS A 133 40.20 19.56 32.31
CA LYS A 133 40.84 19.58 30.96
C LYS A 133 42.35 19.89 31.07
N PRO A 134 43.15 19.91 29.97
CA PRO A 134 43.10 19.14 28.71
C PRO A 134 44.50 18.63 28.24
N SER A 135 44.59 17.53 27.48
CA SER A 135 45.74 17.32 26.57
C SER A 135 45.51 16.24 25.49
N LYS A 136 45.64 16.69 24.23
CA LYS A 136 46.17 16.05 23.00
C LYS A 136 46.13 14.52 22.85
N SER A 137 45.36 14.10 21.82
CA SER A 137 45.50 12.95 20.89
C SER A 137 45.65 11.54 21.47
N PRO A 138 44.89 10.52 21.00
CA PRO A 138 45.21 9.85 19.73
C PRO A 138 43.97 9.33 18.96
N GLY A 139 44.22 8.70 17.81
CA GLY A 139 43.21 8.20 16.88
C GLY A 139 42.36 7.02 17.35
N GLU A 140 41.58 6.56 16.38
CA GLU A 140 40.70 5.39 16.34
C GLU A 140 39.36 5.42 17.09
N SER A 141 38.34 5.01 16.33
CA SER A 141 37.08 4.39 16.76
C SER A 141 35.98 5.28 17.34
N LYS A 142 35.35 6.10 16.48
CA LYS A 142 33.89 6.28 16.59
C LYS A 142 33.20 5.22 15.74
N LYS A 143 32.87 4.09 16.37
CA LYS A 143 31.81 3.20 15.91
C LYS A 143 30.53 4.05 15.76
N THR A 144 30.20 4.50 14.55
CA THR A 144 28.89 5.07 14.27
C THR A 144 27.89 3.93 14.21
N ALA A 145 27.46 3.49 15.38
CA ALA A 145 26.29 2.65 15.50
C ALA A 145 25.08 3.44 14.93
N LYS A 146 24.48 2.87 13.88
CA LYS A 146 23.09 3.03 13.45
C LYS A 146 22.68 4.44 12.98
N THR A 147 22.66 4.64 11.67
CA THR A 147 21.71 5.59 11.06
C THR A 147 21.06 4.97 9.83
N GLY A 148 20.16 4.00 10.05
CA GLY A 148 19.21 3.58 9.00
C GLY A 148 18.27 4.71 8.56
N ASP A 149 18.19 5.80 9.33
CA ASP A 149 17.43 6.98 8.98
C ASP A 149 18.23 7.89 8.03
N ALA A 150 17.88 7.86 6.74
CA ALA A 150 18.51 8.62 5.66
C ALA A 150 18.55 10.14 5.89
N ILE A 151 17.63 10.69 6.68
CA ILE A 151 17.59 12.12 6.98
C ILE A 151 18.81 12.61 7.77
N ARG A 152 19.53 11.72 8.46
CA ARG A 152 20.72 12.07 9.26
C ARG A 152 21.98 12.26 8.43
N TRP A 153 21.95 11.92 7.14
CA TRP A 153 23.09 12.16 6.25
C TRP A 153 23.32 13.64 5.95
N PHE A 154 22.27 14.46 6.06
CA PHE A 154 22.34 15.90 5.86
C PHE A 154 22.86 16.66 7.08
N GLY A 155 23.50 15.96 8.02
CA GLY A 155 24.10 16.51 9.22
C GLY A 155 23.26 16.30 10.48
N ILE A 156 23.83 16.72 11.61
CA ILE A 156 23.23 16.50 12.93
C ILE A 156 22.03 17.42 13.18
N LEU A 157 22.00 18.58 12.52
CA LEU A 157 20.95 19.58 12.65
C LEU A 157 20.12 19.61 11.37
N VAL A 158 19.13 18.72 11.31
CA VAL A 158 18.18 18.64 10.21
C VAL A 158 17.16 19.79 10.33
N PRO A 159 16.87 20.57 9.27
CA PRO A 159 15.82 21.58 9.31
C PRO A 159 14.42 20.97 9.55
N PRO A 160 13.51 21.68 10.23
CA PRO A 160 12.14 21.20 10.43
C PRO A 160 11.40 20.96 9.12
N ALA A 161 11.59 21.82 8.11
CA ALA A 161 10.99 21.65 6.79
C ALA A 161 11.44 20.35 6.09
N LEU A 162 12.69 19.92 6.29
CA LEU A 162 13.21 18.67 5.74
C LEU A 162 12.61 17.44 6.45
N ARG A 163 12.35 17.54 7.76
CA ARG A 163 11.59 16.51 8.51
C ARG A 163 10.14 16.42 8.04
N SER A 164 9.49 17.56 7.81
CA SER A 164 8.13 17.59 7.25
C SER A 164 8.09 16.95 5.86
N ALA A 165 9.05 17.27 5.00
CA ALA A 165 9.18 16.65 3.68
C ALA A 165 9.29 15.13 3.78
N GLN A 166 10.18 14.63 4.66
CA GLN A 166 10.33 13.20 4.92
C GLN A 166 9.01 12.59 5.37
N SER A 167 8.31 13.17 6.35
CA SER A 167 7.03 12.66 6.86
C SER A 167 5.97 12.54 5.75
N SER A 168 5.86 13.55 4.88
CA SER A 168 4.90 13.53 3.77
C SER A 168 5.22 12.43 2.74
N PHE A 169 6.50 12.27 2.37
CA PHE A 169 6.91 11.20 1.46
C PHE A 169 6.76 9.80 2.07
N VAL A 170 7.07 9.67 3.35
CA VAL A 170 6.87 8.42 4.10
C VAL A 170 5.40 8.02 4.09
N SER A 171 4.50 8.96 4.42
CA SER A 171 3.06 8.71 4.41
C SER A 171 2.52 8.31 3.04
N ALA A 172 3.09 8.88 1.96
CA ALA A 172 2.76 8.52 0.59
C ALA A 172 3.18 7.08 0.25
N VAL A 173 4.43 6.73 0.55
CA VAL A 173 4.99 5.41 0.23
C VAL A 173 4.37 4.30 1.08
N GLU A 174 4.12 4.54 2.36
CA GLU A 174 3.52 3.54 3.27
C GLU A 174 2.01 3.41 3.11
N GLY A 175 1.32 4.49 2.73
CA GLY A 175 -0.15 4.52 2.65
C GLY A 175 -0.66 4.48 1.21
N SER A 176 -0.60 5.62 0.52
CA SER A 176 -1.32 5.79 -0.74
C SER A 176 -0.77 4.96 -1.90
N VAL A 177 0.55 4.70 -1.94
CA VAL A 177 1.17 3.89 -3.00
C VAL A 177 0.70 2.43 -3.00
N PRO A 178 0.81 1.65 -1.90
CA PRO A 178 0.35 0.27 -1.88
C PRO A 178 -1.18 0.17 -2.06
N GLN A 179 -1.95 1.11 -1.49
CA GLN A 179 -3.40 1.17 -1.71
C GLN A 179 -3.73 1.37 -3.18
N LEU A 180 -3.07 2.30 -3.87
CA LEU A 180 -3.31 2.56 -5.29
C LEU A 180 -2.94 1.35 -6.16
N ALA A 181 -1.87 0.63 -5.81
CA ALA A 181 -1.49 -0.60 -6.50
C ALA A 181 -2.57 -1.69 -6.36
N THR A 182 -3.10 -1.89 -5.15
CA THR A 182 -4.21 -2.82 -4.90
C THR A 182 -5.47 -2.42 -5.66
N ILE A 183 -5.90 -1.15 -5.57
CA ILE A 183 -7.09 -0.67 -6.28
C ILE A 183 -6.94 -0.82 -7.80
N THR A 184 -5.75 -0.54 -8.34
CA THR A 184 -5.50 -0.71 -9.78
C THR A 184 -5.58 -2.18 -10.20
N LYS A 185 -5.12 -3.11 -9.36
CA LYS A 185 -5.30 -4.54 -9.56
C LYS A 185 -6.78 -4.90 -9.60
N ASP A 186 -7.55 -4.43 -8.63
CA ASP A 186 -8.97 -4.75 -8.48
C ASP A 186 -9.80 -4.21 -9.65
N LEU A 187 -9.55 -2.97 -10.09
CA LEU A 187 -10.15 -2.41 -11.30
C LEU A 187 -9.91 -3.32 -12.50
N ARG A 188 -8.67 -3.79 -12.67
CA ARG A 188 -8.31 -4.66 -13.80
C ARG A 188 -9.04 -6.00 -13.76
N ILE A 189 -9.20 -6.58 -12.57
CA ILE A 189 -9.94 -7.83 -12.39
C ILE A 189 -11.42 -7.62 -12.75
N GLN A 190 -12.04 -6.57 -12.22
CA GLN A 190 -13.43 -6.23 -12.48
C GLN A 190 -13.69 -5.99 -13.97
N GLU A 191 -12.81 -5.27 -14.68
CA GLU A 191 -12.91 -5.08 -16.14
C GLU A 191 -12.94 -6.40 -16.92
N ILE A 192 -12.11 -7.35 -16.51
CA ILE A 192 -12.05 -8.68 -17.14
C ILE A 192 -13.35 -9.43 -16.91
N GLU A 193 -13.90 -9.38 -15.70
CA GLU A 193 -15.17 -10.03 -15.35
C GLU A 193 -16.36 -9.41 -16.07
N ILE A 194 -16.46 -8.08 -16.09
CA ILE A 194 -17.47 -7.35 -16.87
C ILE A 194 -17.38 -7.76 -18.34
N GLY A 195 -16.17 -7.84 -18.90
CA GLY A 195 -15.94 -8.29 -20.26
C GLY A 195 -16.37 -9.74 -20.52
N ARG A 196 -16.23 -10.63 -19.52
CA ARG A 196 -16.67 -12.03 -19.60
C ARG A 196 -18.20 -12.15 -19.55
N VAL A 197 -18.84 -11.48 -18.59
CA VAL A 197 -20.30 -11.52 -18.42
C VAL A 197 -21.00 -10.93 -19.65
N ARG A 198 -20.51 -9.79 -20.17
CA ARG A 198 -21.03 -9.22 -21.43
C ARG A 198 -20.93 -10.18 -22.61
N LYS A 199 -19.85 -10.96 -22.70
CA LYS A 199 -19.70 -11.99 -23.75
C LYS A 199 -20.65 -13.16 -23.54
N GLN A 200 -20.96 -13.54 -22.31
CA GLN A 200 -21.93 -14.59 -22.01
C GLN A 200 -23.35 -14.15 -22.37
N ILE A 201 -23.75 -12.93 -22.00
CA ILE A 201 -25.05 -12.35 -22.35
C ILE A 201 -25.24 -12.29 -23.88
N LYS A 202 -24.18 -11.94 -24.63
CA LYS A 202 -24.25 -11.88 -26.10
C LYS A 202 -24.42 -13.27 -26.77
N LYS A 203 -24.05 -14.35 -26.07
CA LYS A 203 -24.16 -15.72 -26.58
C LYS A 203 -25.53 -16.36 -26.34
N LEU A 204 -26.33 -15.79 -25.45
CA LEU A 204 -27.71 -16.17 -25.16
C LEU A 204 -28.68 -15.35 -26.03
#